data_AF-A0A3Q3VQY8-F1
#
_entry.id   AF-A0A3Q3VQY8-F1
#
_cell.length_a   1.000
_cell.length_b   1.000
_cell.length_c   1.000
_cell.angle_alpha   90.00
_cell.angle_beta   90.00
_cell.angle_gamma   90.00
#
_symmetry.space_group_name_H-M   'P 1'
#
loop_
_entity.id
_entity.type
_entity.pdbx_description
1 polymer ?
#
loop_
_entity_poly.entity_id
_entity_poly.type
_entity_poly.pdbx_seq_one_letter_code
_entity_poly.pdbx_strand_id
1 'polypeptide(L)'
;FTDLLDAAKCVVKALFIRQKYMGLSLQSFCMTTARYLQELSERPLDLDIYEEEIPETSVSAGEHKHIDIIRELETFTQKLDLPYPDLQEYIADMNVMMALIINGPVLDSTKNNILLLPTSAVSMHILLNEMKELAAQKKVPHRDFYNIRKVDTHIHASSCMNQKHLLRFIKRAMKKYPKEIVHVERDKGQTLIEVFESMNLTAFDLSVDTLDMHADRNTFHRFDKFNAKYNPIGESILREIFIKTDNYIEGKYFGHIIKEVMADLEESKYQNVELRLSIYGRSRDEWDKLALWAVKHRVYSKNVRWLVQVPRLFDVYHTKKQLYNFQEMLENVFMPLFEVTINPSSHPELHLFLQHVVGFDSVDDESKPEQHIFNLDSPLPANWTEEDNPPYSYYLYYMYANMTVLNHLRRYVTTPQSKRSCCRTNMASQNVLLVNCALNVLCGGSAVI
;
A
#
# COMPACT_ATOMS: atom_id res chain seq x y z
N PHE A 1 -35.09 -18.78 -10.10
CA PHE A 1 -35.22 -17.31 -10.22
C PHE A 1 -35.04 -16.62 -8.88
N THR A 2 -35.55 -17.19 -7.77
CA THR A 2 -35.33 -16.74 -6.38
C THR A 2 -33.84 -16.68 -6.03
N ASP A 3 -33.10 -17.76 -6.25
CA ASP A 3 -31.69 -17.86 -5.84
C ASP A 3 -30.77 -16.83 -6.52
N LEU A 4 -31.15 -16.39 -7.74
CA LEU A 4 -30.40 -15.40 -8.50
C LEU A 4 -30.70 -13.97 -8.05
N LEU A 5 -31.94 -13.72 -7.62
CA LEU A 5 -32.34 -12.46 -7.00
C LEU A 5 -31.68 -12.29 -5.64
N ASP A 6 -31.65 -13.36 -4.84
CA ASP A 6 -31.01 -13.36 -3.53
C ASP A 6 -29.49 -13.17 -3.66
N ALA A 7 -28.86 -13.82 -4.66
CA ALA A 7 -27.46 -13.57 -4.98
C ALA A 7 -27.18 -12.13 -5.40
N ALA A 8 -28.07 -11.51 -6.19
CA ALA A 8 -27.91 -10.10 -6.57
C ALA A 8 -28.04 -9.17 -5.35
N LYS A 9 -29.00 -9.41 -4.45
CA LYS A 9 -29.15 -8.65 -3.19
C LYS A 9 -27.90 -8.77 -2.31
N CYS A 10 -27.34 -9.96 -2.20
CA CYS A 10 -26.09 -10.23 -1.50
C CYS A 10 -24.90 -9.40 -2.02
N VAL A 11 -24.72 -9.34 -3.35
CA VAL A 11 -23.65 -8.52 -3.97
C VAL A 11 -23.88 -7.03 -3.74
N VAL A 12 -25.14 -6.57 -3.84
CA VAL A 12 -25.49 -5.17 -3.56
C VAL A 12 -25.19 -4.80 -2.10
N LYS A 13 -25.52 -5.68 -1.14
CA LYS A 13 -25.18 -5.49 0.28
C LYS A 13 -23.67 -5.34 0.47
N ALA A 14 -22.86 -6.21 -0.15
CA ALA A 14 -21.40 -6.09 -0.12
C ALA A 14 -20.87 -4.76 -0.71
N LEU A 15 -21.49 -4.26 -1.78
CA LEU A 15 -21.12 -2.98 -2.37
C LEU A 15 -21.48 -1.78 -1.47
N PHE A 16 -22.60 -1.83 -0.75
CA PHE A 16 -22.96 -0.80 0.23
C PHE A 16 -22.03 -0.81 1.44
N ILE A 17 -21.67 -1.99 1.97
CA ILE A 17 -20.65 -2.12 3.01
C ILE A 17 -19.34 -1.47 2.53
N ARG A 18 -18.90 -1.76 1.31
CA ARG A 18 -17.72 -1.09 0.72
C ARG A 18 -17.90 0.43 0.64
N GLN A 19 -19.07 0.90 0.19
CA GLN A 19 -19.36 2.33 0.03
C GLN A 19 -19.25 3.08 1.36
N LYS A 20 -19.76 2.48 2.44
CA LYS A 20 -19.68 3.02 3.81
C LYS A 20 -18.22 3.25 4.21
N TYR A 21 -17.36 2.24 4.12
CA TYR A 21 -15.93 2.36 4.46
C TYR A 21 -15.13 3.23 3.47
N MET A 22 -15.50 3.25 2.19
CA MET A 22 -14.92 4.21 1.24
C MET A 22 -15.27 5.65 1.64
N GLY A 23 -16.53 5.92 2.01
CA GLY A 23 -16.97 7.23 2.48
C GLY A 23 -16.25 7.69 3.74
N LEU A 24 -16.10 6.81 4.73
CA LEU A 24 -15.36 7.08 5.97
C LEU A 24 -13.89 7.45 5.71
N SER A 25 -13.27 6.90 4.67
CA SER A 25 -11.89 7.22 4.27
C SER A 25 -11.78 8.32 3.21
N LEU A 26 -12.88 9.02 2.91
CA LEU A 26 -12.99 10.06 1.90
C LEU A 26 -12.67 9.59 0.46
N GLN A 27 -12.90 8.30 0.19
CA GLN A 27 -12.78 7.69 -1.13
C GLN A 27 -14.15 7.59 -1.81
N SER A 28 -14.14 7.47 -3.15
CA SER A 28 -15.35 7.30 -3.94
C SER A 28 -15.17 6.22 -5.00
N PHE A 29 -16.26 5.53 -5.33
CA PHE A 29 -16.28 4.64 -6.48
C PHE A 29 -16.06 5.40 -7.81
N CYS A 30 -15.78 4.65 -8.88
CA CYS A 30 -15.81 5.22 -10.22
C CYS A 30 -17.21 5.77 -10.52
N MET A 31 -17.28 6.81 -11.37
CA MET A 31 -18.52 7.56 -11.64
C MET A 31 -19.70 6.66 -12.06
N THR A 32 -19.42 5.58 -12.79
CA THR A 32 -20.44 4.65 -13.25
C THR A 32 -21.02 3.85 -12.08
N THR A 33 -20.18 3.20 -11.28
CA THR A 33 -20.62 2.43 -10.12
C THR A 33 -21.28 3.31 -9.07
N ALA A 34 -20.73 4.51 -8.81
CA ALA A 34 -21.29 5.47 -7.86
C ALA A 34 -22.74 5.86 -8.23
N ARG A 35 -23.00 6.12 -9.51
CA ARG A 35 -24.34 6.46 -10.01
C ARG A 35 -25.35 5.32 -9.82
N TYR A 36 -24.98 4.08 -10.16
CA TYR A 36 -25.87 2.93 -9.97
C TYR A 36 -26.15 2.64 -8.49
N LEU A 37 -25.15 2.78 -7.62
CA LEU A 37 -25.35 2.64 -6.17
C LEU A 37 -26.25 3.74 -5.62
N GLN A 38 -26.14 4.97 -6.14
CA GLN A 38 -27.02 6.06 -5.75
C GLN A 38 -28.48 5.78 -6.16
N GLU A 39 -28.71 5.32 -7.39
CA GLU A 39 -30.05 4.93 -7.86
C GLU A 39 -30.67 3.80 -7.00
N LEU A 40 -29.85 2.84 -6.57
CA LEU A 40 -30.28 1.75 -5.68
C LEU A 40 -30.52 2.22 -4.23
N SER A 41 -29.81 3.25 -3.77
CA SER A 41 -30.05 3.84 -2.44
C SER A 41 -31.35 4.64 -2.38
N GLU A 42 -31.77 5.23 -3.50
CA GLU A 42 -33.02 5.99 -3.63
C GLU A 42 -34.25 5.07 -3.83
N ARG A 43 -34.03 3.81 -4.23
CA ARG A 43 -35.05 2.76 -4.35
C ARG A 43 -34.56 1.47 -3.67
N PRO A 44 -34.66 1.37 -2.33
CA PRO A 44 -34.22 0.18 -1.62
C PRO A 44 -34.97 -1.05 -2.15
N LEU A 45 -34.22 -2.11 -2.46
CA LEU A 45 -34.77 -3.44 -2.65
C LEU A 45 -35.25 -3.93 -1.27
N ASP A 46 -36.39 -4.62 -1.18
CA ASP A 46 -36.78 -5.33 0.05
C ASP A 46 -35.65 -6.30 0.45
N LEU A 47 -34.87 -5.93 1.45
CA LEU A 47 -33.67 -6.64 1.91
C LEU A 47 -33.96 -7.52 3.15
N ASP A 48 -35.21 -7.61 3.57
CA ASP A 48 -35.71 -8.17 4.84
C ASP A 48 -35.51 -9.69 5.03
N ILE A 49 -34.76 -10.39 4.17
CA ILE A 49 -34.65 -11.86 4.21
C ILE A 49 -33.49 -12.35 5.11
N TYR A 50 -32.63 -11.46 5.62
CA TYR A 50 -31.50 -11.85 6.49
C TYR A 50 -31.41 -11.07 7.81
N GLU A 51 -32.39 -10.25 8.16
CA GLU A 51 -32.44 -9.60 9.48
C GLU A 51 -32.99 -10.53 10.58
N GLU A 52 -33.73 -11.60 10.23
CA GLU A 52 -34.42 -12.43 11.22
C GLU A 52 -33.55 -13.48 11.96
N GLU A 53 -32.27 -13.67 11.63
CA GLU A 53 -31.40 -14.68 12.28
C GLU A 53 -30.17 -14.13 13.01
N ILE A 54 -30.11 -12.83 13.31
CA ILE A 54 -29.07 -12.28 14.19
C ILE A 54 -29.76 -11.66 15.41
N PRO A 55 -29.57 -12.18 16.63
CA PRO A 55 -30.16 -11.57 17.81
C PRO A 55 -29.62 -10.14 17.95
N GLU A 56 -30.50 -9.15 17.82
CA GLU A 56 -30.21 -7.78 18.24
C GLU A 56 -30.00 -7.79 19.76
N THR A 57 -28.75 -7.99 20.20
CA THR A 57 -28.36 -7.58 21.54
C THR A 57 -28.35 -6.06 21.57
N SER A 58 -29.42 -5.49 22.12
CA SER A 58 -29.43 -4.11 22.60
C SER A 58 -28.31 -3.96 23.64
N VAL A 59 -27.23 -3.25 23.30
CA VAL A 59 -26.18 -2.93 24.27
C VAL A 59 -26.01 -1.41 24.34
N SER A 60 -26.22 -0.91 25.54
CA SER A 60 -25.89 0.44 25.99
C SER A 60 -24.52 0.89 25.49
N ALA A 61 -24.42 2.15 25.07
CA ALA A 61 -23.16 2.83 24.77
C ALA A 61 -22.17 2.67 25.93
N GLY A 62 -21.34 1.63 25.86
CA GLY A 62 -20.19 1.41 26.71
C GLY A 62 -19.01 2.13 26.08
N GLU A 63 -18.38 3.02 26.84
CA GLU A 63 -17.15 3.71 26.48
C GLU A 63 -16.01 2.68 26.27
N HIS A 64 -15.92 2.09 25.08
CA HIS A 64 -14.79 1.26 24.69
C HIS A 64 -13.65 2.16 24.21
N LYS A 65 -12.76 2.46 25.15
CA LYS A 65 -11.55 3.27 24.99
C LYS A 65 -10.55 2.57 24.07
N HIS A 66 -10.64 2.77 22.75
CA HIS A 66 -9.64 2.24 21.83
C HIS A 66 -8.97 3.32 20.98
N ILE A 67 -7.64 3.18 20.93
CA ILE A 67 -6.59 4.07 20.42
C ILE A 67 -6.09 5.11 21.46
N ASP A 68 -5.08 4.76 22.25
CA ASP A 68 -4.39 5.71 23.16
C ASP A 68 -3.75 6.91 22.44
N ILE A 69 -3.49 6.80 21.12
CA ILE A 69 -3.07 7.92 20.26
C ILE A 69 -4.15 9.01 20.19
N ILE A 70 -5.44 8.63 20.22
CA ILE A 70 -6.56 9.58 20.25
C ILE A 70 -6.65 10.25 21.62
N ARG A 71 -6.26 9.56 22.71
CA ARG A 71 -6.31 10.08 24.08
C ARG A 71 -5.31 11.20 24.37
N GLU A 72 -4.12 11.17 23.77
CA GLU A 72 -3.19 12.31 23.83
C GLU A 72 -3.70 13.51 23.01
N LEU A 73 -4.51 13.24 21.97
CA LEU A 73 -5.15 14.26 21.15
C LEU A 73 -6.46 14.80 21.74
N GLU A 74 -7.06 14.16 22.76
CA GLU A 74 -8.31 14.57 23.44
C GLU A 74 -8.26 16.00 23.96
N THR A 75 -7.08 16.50 24.32
CA THR A 75 -6.89 17.90 24.73
C THR A 75 -7.10 18.92 23.59
N PHE A 76 -6.99 18.48 22.33
CA PHE A 76 -7.21 19.29 21.11
C PHE A 76 -8.52 18.94 20.36
N THR A 77 -9.00 17.69 20.48
CA THR A 77 -10.13 17.14 19.71
C THR A 77 -11.50 17.32 20.35
N GLN A 78 -11.63 17.94 21.53
CA GLN A 78 -12.93 18.28 22.15
C GLN A 78 -13.88 19.13 21.26
N LYS A 79 -13.46 19.57 20.07
CA LYS A 79 -14.26 20.30 19.08
C LYS A 79 -14.33 19.67 17.69
N LEU A 80 -13.73 18.49 17.44
CA LEU A 80 -13.72 17.86 16.12
C LEU A 80 -14.34 16.46 16.15
N ASP A 81 -15.43 16.28 15.41
CA ASP A 81 -15.98 14.97 15.09
C ASP A 81 -15.03 14.26 14.10
N LEU A 82 -14.19 13.36 14.62
CA LEU A 82 -13.32 12.50 13.82
C LEU A 82 -13.98 11.11 13.74
N PRO A 83 -14.71 10.80 12.66
CA PRO A 83 -15.36 9.50 12.54
C PRO A 83 -14.31 8.41 12.32
N TYR A 84 -14.43 7.33 13.09
CA TYR A 84 -13.62 6.12 12.97
C TYR A 84 -14.54 4.90 12.94
N PRO A 85 -14.11 3.79 12.31
CA PRO A 85 -14.89 2.56 12.27
C PRO A 85 -14.89 1.90 13.67
N ASP A 86 -16.07 1.63 14.21
CA ASP A 86 -16.17 0.86 15.45
C ASP A 86 -15.75 -0.59 15.22
N LEU A 87 -15.11 -1.19 16.22
CA LEU A 87 -14.57 -2.55 16.13
C LEU A 87 -15.70 -3.58 15.99
N GLN A 88 -16.79 -3.40 16.74
CA GLN A 88 -17.92 -4.33 16.71
C GLN A 88 -18.62 -4.31 15.36
N GLU A 89 -18.86 -3.11 14.84
CA GLU A 89 -19.46 -2.93 13.53
C GLU A 89 -18.58 -3.49 12.40
N TYR A 90 -17.25 -3.30 12.50
CA TYR A 90 -16.31 -3.83 11.51
C TYR A 90 -16.28 -5.36 11.50
N ILE A 91 -16.27 -6.00 12.67
CA ILE A 91 -16.29 -7.47 12.76
C ILE A 91 -17.63 -8.02 12.28
N ALA A 92 -18.75 -7.37 12.60
CA ALA A 92 -20.06 -7.76 12.09
C ALA A 92 -20.10 -7.67 10.55
N ASP A 93 -19.65 -6.56 9.97
CA ASP A 93 -19.56 -6.38 8.51
C ASP A 93 -18.59 -7.40 7.87
N MET A 94 -17.48 -7.72 8.52
CA MET A 94 -16.54 -8.76 8.06
C MET A 94 -17.18 -10.14 8.06
N ASN A 95 -17.90 -10.51 9.12
CA ASN A 95 -18.62 -11.78 9.21
C ASN A 95 -19.69 -11.91 8.14
N VAL A 96 -20.42 -10.82 7.87
CA VAL A 96 -21.37 -10.76 6.73
C VAL A 96 -20.61 -11.01 5.42
N MET A 97 -19.49 -10.34 5.18
CA MET A 97 -18.69 -10.54 3.96
C MET A 97 -18.17 -11.98 3.84
N MET A 98 -17.68 -12.59 4.93
CA MET A 98 -17.22 -13.98 4.94
C MET A 98 -18.36 -14.95 4.64
N ALA A 99 -19.54 -14.75 5.24
CA ALA A 99 -20.73 -15.54 4.94
C ALA A 99 -21.14 -15.43 3.46
N LEU A 100 -21.06 -14.23 2.88
CA LEU A 100 -21.35 -14.00 1.45
C LEU A 100 -20.37 -14.72 0.52
N ILE A 101 -19.08 -14.81 0.89
CA ILE A 101 -18.06 -15.52 0.11
C ILE A 101 -18.29 -17.04 0.11
N ILE A 102 -18.70 -17.59 1.26
CA ILE A 102 -18.92 -19.03 1.44
C ILE A 102 -20.25 -19.47 0.81
N ASN A 103 -21.20 -18.55 0.61
CA ASN A 103 -22.50 -18.84 0.05
C ASN A 103 -22.41 -19.36 -1.41
N GLY A 104 -22.65 -20.67 -1.58
CA GLY A 104 -22.52 -21.37 -2.86
C GLY A 104 -23.33 -20.76 -4.01
N PRO A 105 -24.65 -20.54 -3.85
CA PRO A 105 -25.48 -19.86 -4.85
C PRO A 105 -24.94 -18.49 -5.32
N VAL A 106 -24.41 -17.68 -4.41
CA VAL A 106 -23.82 -16.38 -4.73
C VAL A 106 -22.54 -16.57 -5.54
N LEU A 107 -21.69 -17.50 -5.11
CA LEU A 107 -20.43 -17.83 -5.78
C LEU A 107 -20.67 -18.36 -7.20
N ASP A 108 -21.61 -19.29 -7.37
CA ASP A 108 -21.92 -19.88 -8.67
C ASP A 108 -22.59 -18.87 -9.62
N SER A 109 -23.51 -18.05 -9.11
CA SER A 109 -24.11 -16.96 -9.89
C SER A 109 -23.05 -15.95 -10.32
N THR A 110 -22.13 -15.57 -9.43
CA THR A 110 -21.04 -14.64 -9.71
C THR A 110 -20.07 -15.23 -10.75
N LYS A 111 -19.66 -16.49 -10.60
CA LYS A 111 -18.83 -17.21 -11.59
C LYS A 111 -19.49 -17.26 -12.97
N ASN A 112 -20.77 -17.60 -13.03
CA ASN A 112 -21.52 -17.65 -14.28
C ASN A 112 -21.63 -16.26 -14.93
N ASN A 113 -21.88 -15.22 -14.14
CA ASN A 113 -21.93 -13.84 -14.63
C ASN A 113 -20.56 -13.33 -15.10
N ILE A 114 -19.46 -13.68 -14.41
CA ILE A 114 -18.10 -13.35 -14.86
C ILE A 114 -17.77 -14.10 -16.16
N LEU A 115 -18.16 -15.37 -16.30
CA LEU A 115 -17.94 -16.10 -17.54
C LEU A 115 -18.77 -15.51 -18.71
N LEU A 116 -20.01 -15.11 -18.43
CA LEU A 116 -20.92 -14.59 -19.45
C LEU A 116 -20.57 -13.15 -19.86
N LEU A 117 -20.38 -12.24 -18.90
CA LEU A 117 -20.28 -10.80 -19.15
C LEU A 117 -18.88 -10.42 -19.69
N PRO A 118 -17.77 -10.52 -18.94
CA PRO A 118 -16.46 -10.16 -19.49
C PRO A 118 -15.91 -11.17 -20.49
N THR A 119 -16.08 -12.49 -20.34
CA THR A 119 -15.41 -13.42 -21.27
C THR A 119 -16.17 -13.59 -22.58
N SER A 120 -17.47 -13.90 -22.53
CA SER A 120 -18.24 -14.15 -23.75
C SER A 120 -18.68 -12.86 -24.46
N ALA A 121 -19.20 -11.87 -23.73
CA ALA A 121 -19.70 -10.64 -24.36
C ALA A 121 -18.56 -9.74 -24.87
N VAL A 122 -17.42 -9.64 -24.17
CA VAL A 122 -16.26 -8.89 -24.68
C VAL A 122 -15.64 -9.61 -25.87
N SER A 123 -15.51 -10.94 -25.85
CA SER A 123 -15.00 -11.69 -27.01
C SER A 123 -15.88 -11.50 -28.24
N MET A 124 -17.21 -11.57 -28.07
CA MET A 124 -18.16 -11.28 -29.14
C MET A 124 -18.10 -9.83 -29.59
N HIS A 125 -17.97 -8.88 -28.67
CA HIS A 125 -17.80 -7.46 -28.99
C HIS A 125 -16.54 -7.21 -29.81
N ILE A 126 -15.40 -7.82 -29.45
CA ILE A 126 -14.15 -7.75 -30.21
C ILE A 126 -14.40 -8.29 -31.62
N LEU A 127 -14.97 -9.50 -31.76
CA LEU A 127 -15.24 -10.11 -33.07
C LEU A 127 -16.16 -9.25 -33.96
N LEU A 128 -17.16 -8.58 -33.37
CA LEU A 128 -18.13 -7.78 -34.12
C LEU A 128 -17.68 -6.33 -34.38
N ASN A 129 -16.83 -5.76 -33.52
CA ASN A 129 -16.54 -4.33 -33.52
C ASN A 129 -15.06 -3.97 -33.63
N GLU A 130 -14.12 -4.92 -33.65
CA GLU A 130 -12.68 -4.65 -33.77
C GLU A 130 -12.38 -3.71 -34.95
N MET A 131 -12.95 -3.98 -36.13
CA MET A 131 -12.74 -3.15 -37.31
C MET A 131 -13.30 -1.72 -37.14
N LYS A 132 -14.41 -1.56 -36.40
CA LYS A 132 -14.99 -0.25 -36.10
C LYS A 132 -14.13 0.51 -35.09
N GLU A 133 -13.61 -0.17 -34.07
CA GLU A 133 -12.70 0.41 -33.08
C GLU A 133 -11.38 0.82 -33.72
N LEU A 134 -10.79 -0.03 -34.56
CA LEU A 134 -9.58 0.28 -35.32
C LEU A 134 -9.80 1.49 -36.24
N ALA A 135 -10.95 1.56 -36.92
CA ALA A 135 -11.30 2.72 -37.73
C ALA A 135 -11.49 3.98 -36.87
N ALA A 136 -12.08 3.87 -35.67
CA ALA A 136 -12.22 4.97 -34.74
C ALA A 136 -10.88 5.47 -34.20
N GLN A 137 -9.95 4.56 -33.88
CA GLN A 137 -8.58 4.91 -33.48
C GLN A 137 -7.84 5.65 -34.60
N LYS A 138 -7.94 5.16 -35.85
CA LYS A 138 -7.34 5.80 -37.02
C LYS A 138 -7.88 7.20 -37.31
N LYS A 139 -9.12 7.51 -36.90
CA LYS A 139 -9.73 8.85 -37.03
C LYS A 139 -9.12 9.88 -36.07
N VAL A 140 -8.44 9.45 -35.00
CA VAL A 140 -7.82 10.35 -34.03
C VAL A 140 -6.31 10.42 -34.31
N PRO A 141 -5.86 11.35 -35.17
CA PRO A 141 -4.44 11.48 -35.48
C PRO A 141 -3.65 11.87 -34.22
N HIS A 142 -2.38 11.46 -34.16
CA HIS A 142 -1.44 11.74 -33.08
C HIS A 142 -1.80 11.16 -31.70
N ARG A 143 -2.82 10.30 -31.58
CA ARG A 143 -3.04 9.46 -30.39
C ARG A 143 -2.77 8.00 -30.72
N ASP A 144 -1.55 7.59 -30.47
CA ASP A 144 -1.11 6.20 -30.54
C ASP A 144 -0.70 5.71 -29.15
N PHE A 145 -0.22 4.47 -29.08
CA PHE A 145 0.26 3.91 -27.83
C PHE A 145 1.38 4.75 -27.19
N TYR A 146 2.22 5.47 -27.96
CA TYR A 146 3.30 6.27 -27.42
C TYR A 146 2.80 7.57 -26.77
N ASN A 147 1.75 8.16 -27.33
CA ASN A 147 1.21 9.45 -26.88
C ASN A 147 0.12 9.37 -25.81
N ILE A 148 -0.28 8.16 -25.41
CA ILE A 148 -1.23 7.94 -24.31
C ILE A 148 -0.48 7.97 -22.98
N ARG A 149 -1.02 8.76 -22.03
CA ARG A 149 -0.51 8.78 -20.67
C ARG A 149 -0.78 7.46 -19.99
N LYS A 150 0.28 6.85 -19.46
CA LYS A 150 0.26 5.60 -18.72
C LYS A 150 0.77 5.88 -17.33
N VAL A 151 0.21 5.17 -16.36
CA VAL A 151 0.64 5.22 -14.97
C VAL A 151 0.97 3.80 -14.59
N ASP A 152 2.21 3.56 -14.20
CA ASP A 152 2.57 2.34 -13.52
C ASP A 152 2.20 2.49 -12.05
N THR A 153 1.19 1.74 -11.62
CA THR A 153 0.59 1.83 -10.29
C THR A 153 1.29 0.93 -9.28
N HIS A 154 2.11 -0.04 -9.72
CA HIS A 154 2.66 -1.09 -8.85
C HIS A 154 4.16 -1.36 -8.98
N ILE A 155 5.00 -0.39 -8.56
CA ILE A 155 6.47 -0.54 -8.51
C ILE A 155 7.02 -0.30 -7.09
N HIS A 156 7.98 -1.12 -6.68
CA HIS A 156 8.86 -0.85 -5.53
C HIS A 156 10.04 0.04 -5.95
N ALA A 157 10.36 1.05 -5.14
CA ALA A 157 11.44 2.00 -5.45
C ALA A 157 12.82 1.32 -5.58
N SER A 158 13.08 0.27 -4.81
CA SER A 158 14.29 -0.55 -4.91
C SER A 158 14.46 -1.23 -6.28
N SER A 159 13.35 -1.37 -7.01
CA SER A 159 13.20 -2.22 -8.19
C SER A 159 12.83 -1.44 -9.44
N CYS A 160 12.78 -0.11 -9.35
CA CYS A 160 12.39 0.75 -10.45
C CYS A 160 13.45 0.81 -11.57
N MET A 161 14.68 0.42 -11.27
CA MET A 161 15.83 0.52 -12.17
C MET A 161 16.03 -0.76 -12.98
N ASN A 162 16.42 -0.60 -14.25
CA ASN A 162 16.86 -1.72 -15.06
C ASN A 162 18.19 -2.27 -14.50
N GLN A 163 18.35 -3.59 -14.45
CA GLN A 163 19.58 -4.27 -14.02
C GLN A 163 20.84 -3.75 -14.73
N LYS A 164 20.75 -3.50 -16.04
CA LYS A 164 21.87 -2.93 -16.83
C LYS A 164 22.24 -1.51 -16.36
N HIS A 165 21.24 -0.72 -15.98
CA HIS A 165 21.43 0.65 -15.48
C HIS A 165 22.10 0.62 -14.11
N LEU A 166 21.63 -0.22 -13.19
CA LEU A 166 22.25 -0.44 -11.87
C LEU A 166 23.71 -0.91 -12.00
N LEU A 167 23.98 -1.90 -12.83
CA LEU A 167 25.35 -2.40 -13.04
C LEU A 167 26.28 -1.29 -13.55
N ARG A 168 25.82 -0.49 -14.52
CA ARG A 168 26.58 0.65 -15.05
C ARG A 168 26.83 1.69 -13.96
N PHE A 169 25.86 1.93 -13.09
CA PHE A 169 25.98 2.85 -11.97
C PHE A 169 27.03 2.37 -10.96
N ILE A 170 26.98 1.10 -10.54
CA ILE A 170 27.97 0.51 -9.63
C ILE A 170 29.39 0.63 -10.20
N LYS A 171 29.58 0.22 -11.47
CA LYS A 171 30.89 0.34 -12.15
C LYS A 171 31.37 1.79 -12.24
N ARG A 172 30.47 2.76 -12.40
CA ARG A 172 30.80 4.20 -12.42
C ARG A 172 31.17 4.70 -11.02
N ALA A 173 30.43 4.29 -9.99
CA ALA A 173 30.68 4.66 -8.61
C ALA A 173 32.05 4.16 -8.14
N MET A 174 32.41 2.90 -8.43
CA MET A 174 33.73 2.34 -8.11
C MET A 174 34.89 3.13 -8.74
N LYS A 175 34.73 3.58 -9.99
CA LYS A 175 35.76 4.37 -10.68
C LYS A 175 35.87 5.79 -10.12
N LYS A 176 34.77 6.39 -9.70
CA LYS A 176 34.71 7.80 -9.29
C LYS A 176 35.00 8.01 -7.81
N TYR A 177 34.56 7.09 -6.95
CA TYR A 177 34.64 7.20 -5.50
C TYR A 177 35.24 5.92 -4.85
N PRO A 178 36.46 5.52 -5.22
CA PRO A 178 37.07 4.28 -4.71
C PRO A 178 37.36 4.30 -3.20
N LYS A 179 37.64 5.48 -2.63
CA LYS A 179 38.08 5.65 -1.23
C LYS A 179 36.96 6.15 -0.30
N GLU A 180 35.72 6.23 -0.79
CA GLU A 180 34.58 6.64 0.04
C GLU A 180 34.28 5.51 1.03
N ILE A 181 34.11 5.86 2.31
CA ILE A 181 33.74 4.91 3.37
C ILE A 181 32.25 4.68 3.23
N VAL A 182 31.87 3.43 2.94
CA VAL A 182 30.48 3.08 2.57
C VAL A 182 29.81 2.17 3.59
N HIS A 183 30.59 1.42 4.36
CA HIS A 183 30.09 0.51 5.36
C HIS A 183 30.98 0.58 6.61
N VAL A 184 30.39 0.41 7.79
CA VAL A 184 31.14 0.33 9.04
C VAL A 184 30.82 -1.01 9.65
N GLU A 185 31.82 -1.89 9.71
CA GLU A 185 31.70 -3.19 10.34
C GLU A 185 32.59 -3.19 11.59
N ARG A 186 32.00 -3.39 12.78
CA ARG A 186 32.71 -3.46 14.08
C ARG A 186 33.67 -2.28 14.30
N ASP A 187 33.16 -1.06 14.13
CA ASP A 187 33.89 0.23 14.28
C ASP A 187 35.05 0.47 13.30
N LYS A 188 35.22 -0.38 12.27
CA LYS A 188 36.12 -0.11 11.15
C LYS A 188 35.32 0.30 9.93
N GLY A 189 35.57 1.53 9.46
CA GLY A 189 35.04 2.00 8.19
C GLY A 189 35.71 1.27 7.03
N GLN A 190 34.94 0.54 6.26
CA GLN A 190 35.36 -0.10 5.01
C GLN A 190 35.11 0.85 3.84
N THR A 191 36.13 1.00 3.00
CA THR A 191 36.02 1.72 1.74
C THR A 191 35.29 0.88 0.68
N LEU A 192 34.76 1.53 -0.35
CA LEU A 192 34.09 0.80 -1.43
C LEU A 192 35.01 -0.25 -2.08
N ILE A 193 36.30 0.02 -2.24
CA ILE A 193 37.27 -0.97 -2.73
C ILE A 193 37.39 -2.16 -1.76
N GLU A 194 37.58 -1.90 -0.47
CA GLU A 194 37.75 -2.96 0.54
C GLU A 194 36.52 -3.87 0.61
N VAL A 195 35.31 -3.33 0.43
CA VAL A 195 34.07 -4.13 0.35
C VAL A 195 34.06 -5.05 -0.88
N PHE A 196 34.55 -4.58 -2.03
CA PHE A 196 34.64 -5.43 -3.23
C PHE A 196 35.78 -6.45 -3.14
N GLU A 197 36.89 -6.08 -2.50
CA GLU A 197 38.01 -6.98 -2.21
C GLU A 197 37.62 -8.08 -1.22
N SER A 198 36.84 -7.77 -0.18
CA SER A 198 36.34 -8.78 0.77
C SER A 198 35.38 -9.77 0.12
N MET A 199 34.66 -9.35 -0.91
CA MET A 199 33.81 -10.21 -1.73
C MET A 199 34.58 -10.96 -2.83
N ASN A 200 35.89 -10.74 -2.97
CA ASN A 200 36.74 -11.30 -4.03
C ASN A 200 36.18 -11.05 -5.44
N LEU A 201 35.55 -9.88 -5.66
CA LEU A 201 34.93 -9.50 -6.93
C LEU A 201 35.60 -8.25 -7.50
N THR A 202 36.00 -8.31 -8.77
CA THR A 202 36.51 -7.14 -9.48
C THR A 202 35.41 -6.43 -10.25
N ALA A 203 35.60 -5.13 -10.53
CA ALA A 203 34.70 -4.33 -11.37
C ALA A 203 34.49 -4.91 -12.79
N PHE A 204 35.41 -5.76 -13.26
CA PHE A 204 35.34 -6.41 -14.55
C PHE A 204 34.44 -7.65 -14.51
N ASP A 205 34.51 -8.41 -13.41
CA ASP A 205 33.79 -9.67 -13.20
C ASP A 205 32.30 -9.47 -12.86
N LEU A 206 31.92 -8.26 -12.42
CA LEU A 206 30.52 -7.87 -12.24
C LEU A 206 29.76 -7.90 -13.57
N SER A 207 28.88 -8.88 -13.72
CA SER A 207 27.94 -9.06 -14.81
C SER A 207 26.49 -8.94 -14.28
N VAL A 208 25.53 -8.94 -15.20
CA VAL A 208 24.11 -8.94 -14.83
C VAL A 208 23.75 -10.24 -14.08
N ASP A 209 24.36 -11.35 -14.47
CA ASP A 209 24.11 -12.67 -13.87
C ASP A 209 24.76 -12.81 -12.48
N THR A 210 25.92 -12.17 -12.23
CA THR A 210 26.53 -12.17 -10.89
C THR A 210 25.79 -11.29 -9.88
N LEU A 211 24.99 -10.32 -10.34
CA LEU A 211 24.15 -9.50 -9.45
C LEU A 211 22.92 -10.27 -8.90
N ASP A 212 22.63 -11.48 -9.39
CA ASP A 212 21.52 -12.36 -8.97
C ASP A 212 20.13 -11.67 -8.91
N MET A 213 19.91 -10.68 -9.77
CA MET A 213 18.68 -9.88 -9.82
C MET A 213 17.58 -10.53 -10.67
N HIS A 214 17.56 -11.85 -10.81
CA HIS A 214 16.60 -12.55 -11.67
C HIS A 214 15.21 -12.64 -11.03
N ALA A 215 14.19 -12.16 -11.75
CA ALA A 215 12.79 -12.36 -11.38
C ALA A 215 12.36 -13.79 -11.73
N ASP A 216 12.41 -14.71 -10.76
CA ASP A 216 11.84 -16.06 -10.89
C ASP A 216 10.29 -16.00 -10.93
N ARG A 217 9.63 -17.00 -11.50
CA ARG A 217 8.16 -17.13 -11.54
C ARG A 217 7.51 -17.10 -10.14
N ASN A 218 8.25 -17.52 -9.11
CA ASN A 218 7.82 -17.52 -7.71
C ASN A 218 8.00 -16.19 -6.97
N THR A 219 8.41 -15.10 -7.66
CA THR A 219 8.72 -13.80 -7.03
C THR A 219 7.48 -12.91 -6.84
N PHE A 220 6.36 -13.24 -7.51
CA PHE A 220 5.12 -12.47 -7.44
C PHE A 220 4.35 -12.60 -6.12
N HIS A 221 4.65 -13.63 -5.31
CA HIS A 221 3.87 -13.95 -4.10
C HIS A 221 4.66 -13.80 -2.78
N ARG A 222 5.93 -13.38 -2.82
CA ARG A 222 6.88 -13.60 -1.72
C ARG A 222 7.76 -12.37 -1.45
N PHE A 223 7.37 -11.49 -0.52
CA PHE A 223 8.15 -10.31 -0.11
C PHE A 223 9.46 -10.68 0.63
N ASP A 224 9.50 -11.83 1.30
CA ASP A 224 10.67 -12.43 1.94
C ASP A 224 11.75 -12.84 0.92
N LYS A 225 11.36 -13.52 -0.18
CA LYS A 225 12.28 -13.83 -1.31
C LYS A 225 12.62 -12.62 -2.15
N PHE A 226 11.79 -11.57 -2.15
CA PHE A 226 12.11 -10.28 -2.76
C PHE A 226 13.28 -9.62 -2.02
N ASN A 227 13.24 -9.54 -0.69
CA ASN A 227 14.35 -9.01 0.12
C ASN A 227 15.64 -9.83 -0.03
N ALA A 228 15.55 -11.14 -0.26
CA ALA A 228 16.68 -12.02 -0.53
C ALA A 228 17.23 -11.90 -1.98
N LYS A 229 16.38 -11.58 -2.97
CA LYS A 229 16.76 -11.40 -4.39
C LYS A 229 17.30 -10.01 -4.75
N TYR A 230 17.08 -9.02 -3.89
CA TYR A 230 17.78 -7.73 -3.97
C TYR A 230 19.06 -7.71 -3.12
N ASN A 231 19.58 -8.85 -2.67
CA ASN A 231 20.98 -8.98 -2.29
C ASN A 231 21.79 -9.20 -3.56
N PRO A 232 22.54 -8.21 -4.06
CA PRO A 232 23.54 -8.50 -5.07
C PRO A 232 24.47 -9.58 -4.49
N ILE A 233 24.63 -10.70 -5.20
CA ILE A 233 25.55 -11.80 -4.83
C ILE A 233 25.09 -12.65 -3.62
N GLY A 234 23.88 -12.43 -3.08
CA GLY A 234 23.44 -13.08 -1.83
C GLY A 234 23.99 -12.42 -0.56
N GLU A 235 24.74 -11.32 -0.69
CA GLU A 235 25.35 -10.55 0.38
C GLU A 235 24.55 -9.27 0.68
N SER A 236 24.15 -9.09 1.94
CA SER A 236 23.30 -7.97 2.39
C SER A 236 23.94 -6.58 2.28
N ILE A 237 25.27 -6.55 2.13
CA ILE A 237 26.09 -5.34 2.19
C ILE A 237 25.91 -4.47 0.94
N LEU A 238 25.92 -5.03 -0.28
CA LEU A 238 25.77 -4.23 -1.50
C LEU A 238 24.36 -3.65 -1.63
N ARG A 239 23.35 -4.38 -1.18
CA ARG A 239 21.98 -3.89 -1.09
C ARG A 239 21.89 -2.69 -0.16
N GLU A 240 22.54 -2.76 0.99
CA GLU A 240 22.59 -1.70 1.98
C GLU A 240 23.27 -0.43 1.45
N ILE A 241 24.36 -0.58 0.69
CA ILE A 241 25.10 0.54 0.13
C ILE A 241 24.32 1.23 -1.00
N PHE A 242 23.76 0.47 -1.94
CA PHE A 242 23.23 1.03 -3.20
C PHE A 242 21.71 1.19 -3.25
N ILE A 243 20.95 0.39 -2.50
CA ILE A 243 19.48 0.27 -2.67
C ILE A 243 18.71 0.68 -1.41
N LYS A 244 19.34 0.73 -0.22
CA LYS A 244 18.69 1.24 1.00
C LYS A 244 18.78 2.76 1.12
N THR A 245 17.74 3.34 1.73
CA THR A 245 17.66 4.76 2.12
C THR A 245 18.42 5.04 3.41
N ASP A 246 18.32 4.14 4.40
CA ASP A 246 19.04 4.22 5.68
C ASP A 246 20.33 3.41 5.61
N ASN A 247 21.47 4.12 5.53
CA ASN A 247 22.81 3.56 5.55
C ASN A 247 23.83 4.60 6.05
N TYR A 248 25.09 4.21 6.19
CA TYR A 248 26.15 5.11 6.68
C TYR A 248 26.35 6.37 5.81
N ILE A 249 26.08 6.29 4.50
CA ILE A 249 26.17 7.40 3.55
C ILE A 249 24.84 8.13 3.37
N GLU A 250 23.87 7.91 4.26
CA GLU A 250 22.52 8.49 4.24
C GLU A 250 21.82 8.34 2.88
N GLY A 251 21.90 7.16 2.27
CA GLY A 251 21.18 6.80 1.04
C GLY A 251 21.64 7.57 -0.20
N LYS A 252 22.86 8.15 -0.19
CA LYS A 252 23.40 8.96 -1.29
C LYS A 252 23.33 8.29 -2.65
N TYR A 253 23.82 7.05 -2.76
CA TYR A 253 23.80 6.33 -4.03
C TYR A 253 22.38 6.02 -4.49
N PHE A 254 21.50 5.59 -3.59
CA PHE A 254 20.12 5.32 -3.92
C PHE A 254 19.39 6.57 -4.44
N GLY A 255 19.57 7.72 -3.78
CA GLY A 255 19.03 9.01 -4.23
C GLY A 255 19.55 9.42 -5.62
N HIS A 256 20.83 9.17 -5.90
CA HIS A 256 21.41 9.43 -7.23
C HIS A 256 20.80 8.52 -8.32
N ILE A 257 20.60 7.24 -8.04
CA ILE A 257 20.01 6.31 -9.02
C ILE A 257 18.56 6.72 -9.32
N ILE A 258 17.77 6.99 -8.27
CA ILE A 258 16.38 7.44 -8.41
C ILE A 258 16.32 8.73 -9.23
N LYS A 259 17.27 9.64 -9.05
CA LYS A 259 17.33 10.88 -9.83
C LYS A 259 17.66 10.65 -11.31
N GLU A 260 18.51 9.67 -11.64
CA GLU A 260 18.73 9.27 -13.03
C GLU A 260 17.43 8.68 -13.63
N VAL A 261 16.72 7.82 -12.89
CA VAL A 261 15.43 7.26 -13.32
C VAL A 261 14.36 8.34 -13.51
N MET A 262 14.30 9.33 -12.60
CA MET A 262 13.38 10.46 -12.71
C MET A 262 13.66 11.31 -13.95
N ALA A 263 14.93 11.51 -14.31
CA ALA A 263 15.30 12.24 -15.52
C ALA A 263 14.80 11.51 -16.78
N ASP A 264 14.97 10.19 -16.84
CA ASP A 264 14.49 9.35 -17.95
C ASP A 264 12.94 9.39 -18.06
N LEU A 265 12.25 9.41 -16.91
CA LEU A 265 10.79 9.54 -16.84
C LEU A 265 10.29 10.93 -17.25
N GLU A 266 11.04 11.99 -16.96
CA GLU A 266 10.69 13.36 -17.39
C GLU A 266 10.88 13.57 -18.88
N GLU A 267 11.90 12.93 -19.48
CA GLU A 267 12.05 12.84 -20.94
C GLU A 267 10.86 12.09 -21.56
N SER A 268 10.40 11.03 -20.89
CA SER A 268 9.23 10.23 -21.27
C SER A 268 7.91 10.87 -20.82
N LYS A 269 7.50 11.99 -21.45
CA LYS A 269 6.31 12.81 -21.10
C LYS A 269 5.01 12.05 -20.74
N TYR A 270 4.78 10.87 -21.31
CA TYR A 270 3.56 10.11 -21.15
C TYR A 270 3.62 9.01 -20.08
N GLN A 271 4.78 8.74 -19.51
CA GLN A 271 4.94 7.73 -18.47
C GLN A 271 4.92 8.39 -17.10
N ASN A 272 4.13 7.82 -16.18
CA ASN A 272 4.08 8.22 -14.78
C ASN A 272 4.22 6.96 -13.93
N VAL A 273 4.73 7.11 -12.71
CA VAL A 273 5.02 5.97 -11.83
C VAL A 273 4.62 6.29 -10.39
N GLU A 274 4.01 5.30 -9.76
CA GLU A 274 3.72 5.25 -8.33
C GLU A 274 4.73 4.31 -7.64
N LEU A 275 5.76 4.90 -7.06
CA LEU A 275 6.86 4.18 -6.41
C LEU A 275 6.57 3.92 -4.93
N ARG A 276 6.87 2.71 -4.45
CA ARG A 276 6.75 2.35 -3.02
C ARG A 276 8.07 2.47 -2.28
N LEU A 277 8.05 3.17 -1.15
CA LEU A 277 9.13 3.23 -0.17
C LEU A 277 8.70 2.52 1.10
N SER A 278 9.56 1.69 1.67
CA SER A 278 9.22 0.93 2.87
C SER A 278 9.49 1.73 4.14
N ILE A 279 8.55 1.63 5.10
CA ILE A 279 8.71 2.05 6.49
C ILE A 279 8.36 0.83 7.35
N TYR A 280 9.26 0.47 8.26
CA TYR A 280 9.17 -0.76 9.04
C TYR A 280 8.46 -0.56 10.38
N GLY A 281 8.39 0.66 10.90
CA GLY A 281 7.71 0.97 12.16
C GLY A 281 8.51 0.54 13.40
N ARG A 282 9.85 0.47 13.28
CA ARG A 282 10.74 0.09 14.40
C ARG A 282 11.03 1.24 15.36
N SER A 283 11.02 2.46 14.85
CA SER A 283 11.35 3.67 15.61
C SER A 283 10.61 4.86 15.00
N ARG A 284 10.23 5.83 15.85
CA ARG A 284 9.56 7.08 15.42
C ARG A 284 10.42 7.91 14.44
N ASP A 285 11.75 7.87 14.61
CA ASP A 285 12.72 8.61 13.79
C ASP A 285 12.81 8.14 12.32
N GLU A 286 12.18 7.01 11.97
CA GLU A 286 12.26 6.44 10.62
C GLU A 286 11.65 7.39 9.57
N TRP A 287 10.55 8.05 9.92
CA TRP A 287 9.92 9.06 9.07
C TRP A 287 10.80 10.27 8.83
N ASP A 288 11.48 10.75 9.88
CA ASP A 288 12.38 11.90 9.78
C ASP A 288 13.60 11.60 8.93
N LYS A 289 14.22 10.43 9.12
CA LYS A 289 15.32 9.98 8.27
C LYS A 289 14.91 9.87 6.81
N LEU A 290 13.73 9.32 6.54
CA LEU A 290 13.22 9.18 5.17
C LEU A 290 12.92 10.55 4.54
N ALA A 291 12.33 11.46 5.31
CA ALA A 291 12.03 12.82 4.87
C ALA A 291 13.31 13.61 4.58
N LEU A 292 14.29 13.55 5.48
CA LEU A 292 15.61 14.16 5.32
C LEU A 292 16.30 13.63 4.06
N TRP A 293 16.28 12.30 3.85
CA TRP A 293 16.82 11.69 2.65
C TRP A 293 16.16 12.26 1.39
N ALA A 294 14.83 12.36 1.38
CA ALA A 294 14.08 12.84 0.22
C ALA A 294 14.37 14.32 -0.10
N VAL A 295 14.42 15.17 0.93
CA VAL A 295 14.70 16.62 0.80
C VAL A 295 16.14 16.87 0.38
N LYS A 296 17.10 16.21 1.04
CA LYS A 296 18.54 16.35 0.77
C LYS A 296 18.89 15.99 -0.67
N HIS A 297 18.32 14.91 -1.19
CA HIS A 297 18.60 14.42 -2.54
C HIS A 297 17.69 15.02 -3.62
N ARG A 298 16.64 15.75 -3.22
CA ARG A 298 15.63 16.35 -4.10
C ARG A 298 15.00 15.33 -5.04
N VAL A 299 14.52 14.21 -4.49
CA VAL A 299 13.87 13.12 -5.24
C VAL A 299 12.40 13.44 -5.54
N TYR A 300 12.19 14.51 -6.31
CA TYR A 300 10.87 15.00 -6.67
C TYR A 300 10.75 15.14 -8.18
N SER A 301 9.66 14.62 -8.75
CA SER A 301 9.30 14.80 -10.14
C SER A 301 7.79 14.95 -10.27
N LYS A 302 7.31 15.57 -11.34
CA LYS A 302 5.87 15.69 -11.63
C LYS A 302 5.25 14.35 -12.03
N ASN A 303 6.06 13.45 -12.57
CA ASN A 303 5.65 12.15 -13.10
C ASN A 303 5.71 11.04 -12.05
N VAL A 304 6.28 11.32 -10.88
CA VAL A 304 6.48 10.33 -9.81
C VAL A 304 5.68 10.70 -8.57
N ARG A 305 4.98 9.71 -8.01
CA ARG A 305 4.31 9.78 -6.72
C ARG A 305 4.80 8.65 -5.82
N TRP A 306 4.76 8.90 -4.52
CA TRP A 306 5.25 7.95 -3.52
C TRP A 306 4.08 7.30 -2.78
N LEU A 307 4.16 5.99 -2.61
CA LEU A 307 3.37 5.23 -1.65
C LEU A 307 4.27 4.72 -0.54
N VAL A 308 3.76 4.68 0.67
CA VAL A 308 4.49 4.21 1.84
C VAL A 308 4.06 2.79 2.14
N GLN A 309 5.00 1.88 2.02
CA GLN A 309 4.81 0.45 2.19
C GLN A 309 5.18 0.06 3.62
N VAL A 310 4.27 -0.59 4.34
CA VAL A 310 4.45 -1.06 5.72
C VAL A 310 4.47 -2.59 5.72
N PRO A 311 5.64 -3.23 5.90
CA PRO A 311 5.74 -4.68 5.96
C PRO A 311 5.19 -5.25 7.28
N ARG A 312 4.35 -6.29 7.21
CA ARG A 312 3.73 -6.96 8.36
C ARG A 312 4.65 -8.01 9.01
N LEU A 313 5.80 -7.57 9.49
CA LEU A 313 6.86 -8.41 10.06
C LEU A 313 6.98 -8.26 11.58
N PHE A 314 5.85 -8.16 12.29
CA PHE A 314 5.86 -7.92 13.74
C PHE A 314 6.51 -9.09 14.50
N ASP A 315 6.22 -10.32 14.09
CA ASP A 315 6.86 -11.56 14.56
C ASP A 315 8.39 -11.45 14.61
N VAL A 316 9.01 -10.96 13.54
CA VAL A 316 10.47 -10.80 13.42
C VAL A 316 10.99 -9.72 14.38
N TYR A 317 10.24 -8.63 14.57
CA TYR A 317 10.66 -7.53 15.44
C TYR A 317 10.47 -7.86 16.92
N HIS A 318 9.41 -8.58 17.26
CA HIS A 318 9.16 -9.07 18.59
C HIS A 318 10.21 -10.11 19.01
N THR A 319 10.53 -11.07 18.14
CA THR A 319 11.60 -12.06 18.37
C THR A 319 12.96 -11.39 18.62
N LYS A 320 13.24 -10.27 17.92
CA LYS A 320 14.46 -9.47 18.09
C LYS A 320 14.41 -8.51 19.29
N LYS A 321 13.31 -8.49 20.05
CA LYS A 321 13.05 -7.58 21.17
C LYS A 321 13.22 -6.10 20.80
N GLN A 322 12.90 -5.77 19.55
CA GLN A 322 12.89 -4.38 19.07
C GLN A 322 11.58 -3.68 19.36
N LEU A 323 10.48 -4.44 19.42
CA LEU A 323 9.14 -3.98 19.75
C LEU A 323 8.56 -4.91 20.81
N TYR A 324 7.84 -4.35 21.77
CA TYR A 324 7.18 -5.12 22.83
C TYR A 324 5.72 -5.43 22.48
N ASN A 325 5.00 -4.44 21.97
CA ASN A 325 3.58 -4.52 21.69
C ASN A 325 3.28 -4.12 20.25
N PHE A 326 2.19 -4.63 19.69
CA PHE A 326 1.71 -4.19 18.38
C PHE A 326 1.38 -2.68 18.35
N GLN A 327 0.89 -2.14 19.47
CA GLN A 327 0.63 -0.71 19.64
C GLN A 327 1.86 0.15 19.35
N GLU A 328 3.06 -0.29 19.76
CA GLU A 328 4.31 0.45 19.54
C GLU A 328 4.62 0.57 18.04
N MET A 329 4.36 -0.49 17.28
CA MET A 329 4.50 -0.46 15.81
C MET A 329 3.55 0.57 15.19
N LEU A 330 2.27 0.59 15.62
CA LEU A 330 1.28 1.55 15.13
C LEU A 330 1.66 2.98 15.50
N GLU A 331 2.12 3.22 16.72
CA GLU A 331 2.59 4.53 17.18
C GLU A 331 3.77 5.02 16.35
N ASN A 332 4.76 4.16 16.10
CA ASN A 332 5.91 4.50 15.28
C ASN A 332 5.54 4.91 13.86
N VAL A 333 4.48 4.31 13.30
CA VAL A 333 3.99 4.63 11.95
C VAL A 333 3.14 5.90 11.93
N PHE A 334 2.21 6.07 12.87
CA PHE A 334 1.19 7.11 12.78
C PHE A 334 1.46 8.35 13.65
N MET A 335 2.14 8.24 14.80
CA MET A 335 2.38 9.40 15.68
C MET A 335 3.11 10.54 14.97
N PRO A 336 4.22 10.31 14.24
CA PRO A 336 4.92 11.40 13.53
C PRO A 336 4.03 12.09 12.49
N LEU A 337 3.07 11.37 11.91
CA LEU A 337 2.14 11.92 10.93
C LEU A 337 1.10 12.84 11.59
N PHE A 338 0.62 12.47 12.77
CA PHE A 338 -0.29 13.30 13.56
C PHE A 338 0.41 14.57 14.05
N GLU A 339 1.62 14.45 14.59
CA GLU A 339 2.43 15.58 15.07
C GLU A 339 2.69 16.61 13.96
N VAL A 340 3.08 16.15 12.76
CA VAL A 340 3.29 17.02 11.59
C VAL A 340 1.99 17.64 11.07
N THR A 341 0.89 16.90 11.17
CA THR A 341 -0.41 17.42 10.72
C THR A 341 -0.89 18.55 11.61
N ILE A 342 -0.69 18.44 12.93
CA ILE A 342 -1.10 19.46 13.91
C ILE A 342 -0.15 20.65 13.87
N ASN A 343 1.15 20.38 13.87
CA ASN A 343 2.19 21.40 13.83
C ASN A 343 3.18 21.13 12.70
N PRO A 344 3.00 21.77 11.52
CA PRO A 344 3.93 21.60 10.40
C PRO A 344 5.38 22.06 10.69
N SER A 345 5.60 22.84 11.74
CA SER A 345 6.94 23.29 12.14
C SER A 345 7.71 22.27 12.99
N SER A 346 7.05 21.23 13.50
CA SER A 346 7.71 20.14 14.24
C SER A 346 8.69 19.38 13.35
N HIS A 347 8.21 18.90 12.20
CA HIS A 347 9.03 18.23 11.17
C HIS A 347 8.77 18.85 9.80
N PRO A 348 9.49 19.94 9.45
CA PRO A 348 9.25 20.67 8.20
C PRO A 348 9.60 19.84 6.96
N GLU A 349 10.63 18.99 7.05
CA GLU A 349 11.04 18.12 5.95
C GLU A 349 10.00 17.02 5.68
N LEU A 350 9.45 16.43 6.74
CA LEU A 350 8.38 15.44 6.64
C LEU A 350 7.12 16.05 6.06
N HIS A 351 6.76 17.28 6.44
CA HIS A 351 5.64 17.99 5.82
C HIS A 351 5.80 18.14 4.29
N LEU A 352 6.99 18.51 3.81
CA LEU A 352 7.28 18.63 2.38
C LEU A 352 7.23 17.27 1.66
N PHE A 353 7.74 16.22 2.31
CA PHE A 353 7.68 14.87 1.78
C PHE A 353 6.23 14.37 1.65
N LEU A 354 5.39 14.60 2.66
CA LEU A 354 3.98 14.19 2.68
C LEU A 354 3.10 14.88 1.63
N GLN A 355 3.56 15.98 1.01
CA GLN A 355 2.89 16.57 -0.16
C GLN A 355 3.04 15.71 -1.42
N HIS A 356 4.02 14.80 -1.45
CA HIS A 356 4.31 13.91 -2.57
C HIS A 356 3.85 12.47 -2.32
N VAL A 357 3.55 12.12 -1.06
CA VAL A 357 3.02 10.82 -0.67
C VAL A 357 1.52 10.77 -0.92
N VAL A 358 1.05 9.73 -1.60
CA VAL A 358 -0.34 9.56 -2.04
C VAL A 358 -1.08 8.48 -1.27
N GLY A 359 -0.39 7.51 -0.68
CA GLY A 359 -1.06 6.37 -0.05
C GLY A 359 -0.16 5.50 0.79
N PHE A 360 -0.80 4.56 1.48
CA PHE A 360 -0.16 3.49 2.23
C PHE A 360 -0.36 2.15 1.52
N ASP A 361 0.57 1.24 1.70
CA ASP A 361 0.50 -0.11 1.18
C ASP A 361 0.95 -1.08 2.27
N SER A 362 0.14 -2.08 2.63
CA SER A 362 0.51 -3.06 3.65
C SER A 362 0.93 -4.34 2.93
N VAL A 363 2.12 -4.85 3.21
CA VAL A 363 2.68 -6.01 2.49
C VAL A 363 3.16 -7.11 3.42
N ASP A 364 2.99 -8.36 3.01
CA ASP A 364 3.78 -9.50 3.48
C ASP A 364 3.63 -10.68 2.49
N ASP A 365 4.17 -11.84 2.84
CA ASP A 365 3.90 -13.11 2.18
C ASP A 365 2.48 -13.61 2.45
N GLU A 366 1.57 -13.30 1.52
CA GLU A 366 0.16 -13.74 1.56
C GLU A 366 -0.02 -15.27 1.44
N SER A 367 1.05 -16.04 1.20
CA SER A 367 0.99 -17.50 1.17
C SER A 367 1.14 -18.15 2.54
N LYS A 368 1.55 -17.39 3.57
CA LYS A 368 1.66 -17.90 4.93
C LYS A 368 0.26 -18.14 5.51
N PRO A 369 -0.04 -19.34 6.04
CA PRO A 369 -1.32 -19.59 6.67
C PRO A 369 -1.43 -18.80 7.97
N GLU A 370 -2.53 -18.06 8.12
CA GLU A 370 -2.86 -17.36 9.36
C GLU A 370 -3.66 -18.29 10.28
N GLN A 371 -3.24 -18.43 11.55
CA GLN A 371 -3.86 -19.37 12.49
C GLN A 371 -5.08 -18.77 13.20
N HIS A 372 -5.16 -17.44 13.29
CA HIS A 372 -6.19 -16.74 14.07
C HIS A 372 -7.14 -15.95 13.18
N ILE A 373 -8.44 -16.17 13.37
CA ILE A 373 -9.50 -15.33 12.80
C ILE A 373 -9.71 -14.15 13.75
N PHE A 374 -9.71 -12.93 13.19
CA PHE A 374 -9.95 -11.73 13.96
C PHE A 374 -11.40 -11.68 14.45
N ASN A 375 -11.57 -11.69 15.78
CA ASN A 375 -12.85 -11.72 16.47
C ASN A 375 -12.89 -10.66 17.57
N LEU A 376 -14.05 -10.48 18.21
CA LEU A 376 -14.22 -9.53 19.32
C LEU A 376 -13.36 -9.87 20.54
N ASP A 377 -13.03 -11.15 20.71
CA ASP A 377 -12.17 -11.64 21.79
C ASP A 377 -10.67 -11.46 21.48
N SER A 378 -10.31 -10.97 20.28
CA SER A 378 -8.93 -10.70 19.94
C SER A 378 -8.36 -9.61 20.86
N PRO A 379 -7.13 -9.78 21.37
CA PRO A 379 -6.55 -8.82 22.30
C PRO A 379 -6.30 -7.48 21.61
N LEU A 380 -6.30 -6.42 22.40
CA LEU A 380 -6.03 -5.06 21.93
C LEU A 380 -4.57 -4.89 21.51
N PRO A 381 -4.23 -3.87 20.69
CA PRO A 381 -2.86 -3.64 20.23
C PRO A 381 -1.85 -3.51 21.37
N ALA A 382 -2.28 -2.94 22.50
CA ALA A 382 -1.45 -2.78 23.69
C ALA A 382 -1.20 -4.10 24.45
N ASN A 383 -2.09 -5.07 24.30
CA ASN A 383 -2.03 -6.36 24.97
C ASN A 383 -1.53 -7.48 24.04
N TRP A 384 -1.31 -7.19 22.75
CA TRP A 384 -0.74 -8.13 21.81
C TRP A 384 0.78 -8.25 22.02
N THR A 385 1.16 -9.18 22.89
CA THR A 385 2.55 -9.55 23.22
C THR A 385 2.90 -10.98 22.77
N GLU A 386 2.01 -11.62 22.04
CA GLU A 386 2.22 -12.99 21.57
C GLU A 386 3.33 -13.04 20.50
N GLU A 387 4.05 -14.16 20.45
CA GLU A 387 5.11 -14.37 19.45
C GLU A 387 4.54 -14.55 18.03
N ASP A 388 3.27 -14.92 17.93
CA ASP A 388 2.56 -15.08 16.67
C ASP A 388 2.21 -13.74 16.02
N ASN A 389 2.32 -13.70 14.70
CA ASN A 389 1.99 -12.51 13.91
C ASN A 389 0.47 -12.25 13.95
N PRO A 390 0.01 -11.00 14.18
CA PRO A 390 -1.41 -10.68 14.07
C PRO A 390 -1.96 -11.00 12.68
N PRO A 391 -3.22 -11.44 12.56
CA PRO A 391 -3.81 -11.78 11.27
C PRO A 391 -3.96 -10.54 10.37
N TYR A 392 -4.07 -10.75 9.07
CA TYR A 392 -4.15 -9.67 8.08
C TYR A 392 -5.32 -8.71 8.36
N SER A 393 -6.46 -9.25 8.73
CA SER A 393 -7.65 -8.47 9.10
C SER A 393 -7.41 -7.54 10.29
N TYR A 394 -6.62 -7.98 11.26
CA TYR A 394 -6.23 -7.18 12.42
C TYR A 394 -5.37 -5.99 11.98
N TYR A 395 -4.32 -6.24 11.18
CA TYR A 395 -3.50 -5.17 10.60
C TYR A 395 -4.34 -4.17 9.81
N LEU A 396 -5.23 -4.66 8.94
CA LEU A 396 -6.07 -3.81 8.11
C LEU A 396 -6.97 -2.91 8.95
N TYR A 397 -7.64 -3.44 9.98
CA TYR A 397 -8.54 -2.67 10.82
C TYR A 397 -7.83 -1.49 11.50
N TYR A 398 -6.73 -1.75 12.22
CA TYR A 398 -6.04 -0.71 12.97
C TYR A 398 -5.31 0.29 12.07
N MET A 399 -4.71 -0.18 10.97
CA MET A 399 -4.10 0.71 9.97
C MET A 399 -5.17 1.59 9.31
N TYR A 400 -6.33 1.02 8.99
CA TYR A 400 -7.45 1.74 8.40
C TYR A 400 -8.04 2.77 9.36
N ALA A 401 -8.32 2.40 10.61
CA ALA A 401 -8.86 3.30 11.62
C ALA A 401 -7.96 4.52 11.82
N ASN A 402 -6.66 4.31 12.05
CA ASN A 402 -5.70 5.40 12.20
C ASN A 402 -5.61 6.28 10.93
N MET A 403 -5.64 5.67 9.75
CA MET A 403 -5.61 6.40 8.48
C MET A 403 -6.88 7.23 8.25
N THR A 404 -8.08 6.73 8.63
CA THR A 404 -9.32 7.50 8.52
C THR A 404 -9.28 8.74 9.40
N VAL A 405 -8.88 8.59 10.66
CA VAL A 405 -8.73 9.71 11.62
C VAL A 405 -7.70 10.73 11.09
N LEU A 406 -6.56 10.26 10.60
CA LEU A 406 -5.52 11.12 10.01
C LEU A 406 -6.05 11.89 8.78
N ASN A 407 -6.76 11.22 7.87
CA ASN A 407 -7.31 11.85 6.67
C ASN A 407 -8.35 12.93 7.02
N HIS A 408 -9.23 12.68 8.00
CA HIS A 408 -10.17 13.69 8.47
C HIS A 408 -9.44 14.87 9.13
N LEU A 409 -8.47 14.60 10.01
CA LEU A 409 -7.68 15.64 10.66
C LEU A 409 -6.97 16.53 9.61
N ARG A 410 -6.31 15.91 8.62
CA ARG A 410 -5.65 16.64 7.52
C ARG A 410 -6.65 17.48 6.73
N ARG A 411 -7.86 16.98 6.49
CA ARG A 411 -8.92 17.75 5.80
C ARG A 411 -9.33 19.01 6.58
N TYR A 412 -9.40 18.94 7.90
CA TYR A 412 -9.78 20.08 8.75
C TYR A 412 -8.67 21.13 8.86
N VAL A 413 -7.42 20.70 9.05
CA VAL A 413 -6.28 21.61 9.27
C VAL A 413 -5.81 22.29 7.97
N THR A 414 -6.05 21.68 6.81
CA THR A 414 -5.47 22.15 5.54
C THR A 414 -6.25 23.33 4.91
N THR A 415 -5.58 24.47 4.72
CA THR A 415 -6.14 25.72 4.16
C THR A 415 -6.56 25.61 2.67
N PRO A 416 -7.47 26.49 2.18
CA PRO A 416 -8.10 26.39 0.84
C PRO A 416 -7.15 26.37 -0.37
N GLN A 417 -5.96 26.97 -0.26
CA GLN A 417 -4.95 26.91 -1.33
C GLN A 417 -4.30 25.52 -1.42
N SER A 418 -4.10 24.86 -0.28
CA SER A 418 -3.66 23.46 -0.21
C SER A 418 -4.81 22.48 -0.47
N LYS A 419 -6.10 22.87 -0.38
CA LYS A 419 -7.21 21.97 -0.79
C LYS A 419 -7.11 21.47 -2.24
N ARG A 420 -6.45 22.19 -3.16
CA ARG A 420 -6.21 21.71 -4.54
C ARG A 420 -5.16 20.58 -4.62
N SER A 421 -4.21 20.50 -3.69
CA SER A 421 -3.26 19.39 -3.54
C SER A 421 -3.71 18.34 -2.51
N CYS A 422 -4.48 18.76 -1.52
CA CYS A 422 -4.97 17.94 -0.40
C CYS A 422 -6.15 17.05 -0.78
N CYS A 423 -7.07 17.52 -1.63
CA CYS A 423 -8.11 16.66 -2.22
C CYS A 423 -7.52 15.54 -3.13
N ARG A 424 -6.21 15.56 -3.41
CA ARG A 424 -5.47 14.51 -4.13
C ARG A 424 -4.56 13.67 -3.23
N THR A 425 -4.51 13.97 -1.93
CA THR A 425 -3.68 13.29 -0.92
C THR A 425 -4.56 12.78 0.23
N ASN A 426 -5.76 12.29 -0.07
CA ASN A 426 -6.32 11.25 0.78
C ASN A 426 -5.35 10.09 0.68
N MET A 427 -4.72 9.73 1.79
CA MET A 427 -3.93 8.51 1.83
C MET A 427 -4.92 7.37 1.56
N ALA A 428 -4.91 6.89 0.33
CA ALA A 428 -5.63 5.68 -0.03
C ALA A 428 -4.71 4.53 0.33
N SER A 429 -5.19 3.59 1.14
CA SER A 429 -4.55 2.29 1.13
C SER A 429 -5.09 1.49 -0.05
N GLN A 430 -4.17 1.03 -0.90
CA GLN A 430 -4.52 0.19 -2.04
C GLN A 430 -5.13 -1.16 -1.60
N ASN A 431 -4.91 -1.55 -0.33
CA ASN A 431 -5.38 -2.79 0.26
C ASN A 431 -6.54 -2.60 1.26
N VAL A 432 -7.09 -1.39 1.41
CA VAL A 432 -7.86 -1.05 2.63
C VAL A 432 -9.28 -1.57 2.74
N LEU A 433 -9.82 -2.24 1.73
CA LEU A 433 -11.20 -2.74 1.84
C LEU A 433 -11.16 -4.24 1.91
N LEU A 434 -11.73 -4.79 3.00
CA LEU A 434 -12.25 -6.17 3.12
C LEU A 434 -12.86 -6.69 1.81
N VAL A 435 -13.42 -5.78 1.02
CA VAL A 435 -14.06 -6.05 -0.25
C VAL A 435 -13.08 -6.28 -1.42
N ASN A 436 -11.82 -5.82 -1.38
CA ASN A 436 -10.79 -6.26 -2.34
C ASN A 436 -10.47 -7.74 -2.12
N CYS A 437 -10.34 -8.22 -0.87
CA CYS A 437 -10.18 -9.64 -0.59
C CYS A 437 -11.44 -10.44 -0.96
N ALA A 438 -12.63 -9.97 -0.56
CA ALA A 438 -13.88 -10.66 -0.88
C ALA A 438 -14.18 -10.69 -2.39
N LEU A 439 -14.00 -9.59 -3.12
CA LEU A 439 -14.16 -9.55 -4.58
C LEU A 439 -13.05 -10.35 -5.28
N ASN A 440 -11.80 -10.35 -4.79
CA ASN A 440 -10.74 -11.17 -5.39
C ASN A 440 -11.01 -12.67 -5.19
N VAL A 441 -11.57 -13.08 -4.05
CA VAL A 441 -11.96 -14.47 -3.79
C VAL A 441 -13.21 -14.84 -4.61
N LEU A 442 -14.23 -13.98 -4.68
CA LEU A 442 -15.45 -14.18 -5.47
C LEU A 442 -15.17 -14.17 -6.99
N CYS A 443 -14.19 -13.39 -7.44
CA CYS A 443 -13.78 -13.28 -8.85
C CYS A 443 -12.63 -14.22 -9.25
N GLY A 444 -12.28 -15.21 -8.41
CA GLY A 444 -11.29 -16.24 -8.77
C GLY A 444 -9.87 -15.71 -8.99
N GLY A 445 -9.37 -14.86 -8.09
CA GLY A 445 -7.96 -14.46 -8.01
C GLY A 445 -7.41 -13.71 -9.22
N SER A 446 -8.27 -13.30 -10.16
CA SER A 446 -7.84 -12.76 -11.46
C SER A 446 -7.94 -11.23 -11.54
N ALA A 447 -8.38 -10.55 -10.47
CA ALA A 447 -8.50 -9.10 -10.40
C ALA A 447 -7.38 -8.47 -9.55
N VAL A 448 -6.14 -8.91 -9.77
CA VAL A 448 -4.94 -8.12 -9.44
C VAL A 448 -4.40 -7.56 -10.75
N ILE A 449 -5.01 -6.48 -11.25
CA ILE A 449 -4.40 -5.53 -12.21
C ILE A 449 -4.96 -4.13 -11.94
#